data_AF-A0A420RVW5-F1
#
_entry.id   AF-A0A420RVW5-F1
#
_cell.length_a   1.000
_cell.length_b   1.000
_cell.length_c   1.000
_cell.angle_alpha   90.00
_cell.angle_beta   90.00
_cell.angle_gamma   90.00
#
_symmetry.space_group_name_H-M   'P 1'
#
loop_
_entity.id
_entity.type
_entity.pdbx_description
1 polymer ?
#
loop_
_entity_poly.entity_id
_entity_poly.type
_entity_poly.pdbx_seq_one_letter_code
_entity_poly.pdbx_strand_id
1 'polypeptide(L)'
;MELPGALLSFFLQFLLLPLVPALPRPMNTRDDEVFAPKVMIISMWSPEAAVWHERLPDSNLGNLSSKIIHAPGLSMLFPCATCTEDGGICHITIGEGEINSAASLMALMLSPKFDFRHTYFLVAGIAGVNPKYGTLGSVAIARYSVQVALQYEIDIRSLPPDWPTGYISYGRDQPYQQPFITYGTEVFELNAQLQDAAYKLASKAQLEDANGPEEYRALYRRMGETYKSASQPPSVIKCDTATSDCGRTGLASTA
;
A
#
# COMPACT_ATOMS: atom_id res chain seq x y z
N MET A 1 -72.47 7.08 15.86
CA MET A 1 -71.39 6.12 16.18
C MET A 1 -70.41 6.24 15.02
N GLU A 2 -69.51 7.21 15.13
CA GLU A 2 -68.71 7.72 14.01
C GLU A 2 -67.21 7.53 14.29
N LEU A 3 -66.46 7.24 13.22
CA LEU A 3 -65.01 7.09 13.20
C LEU A 3 -64.30 8.40 13.59
N PRO A 4 -63.08 8.30 14.14
CA PRO A 4 -62.05 9.27 13.81
C PRO A 4 -60.75 8.62 13.32
N GLY A 5 -60.22 9.19 12.24
CA GLY A 5 -58.93 8.86 11.65
C GLY A 5 -57.73 9.27 12.51
N ALA A 6 -56.70 8.44 12.48
CA ALA A 6 -55.38 8.76 13.01
C ALA A 6 -54.44 9.06 11.83
N LEU A 7 -54.14 10.34 11.64
CA LEU A 7 -53.05 10.80 10.79
C LEU A 7 -51.71 10.42 11.44
N LEU A 8 -50.93 9.58 10.76
CA LEU A 8 -49.51 9.35 11.06
C LEU A 8 -48.71 10.60 10.70
N SER A 9 -48.27 11.39 11.69
CA SER A 9 -47.23 12.41 11.52
C SER A 9 -45.85 11.76 11.61
N PHE A 10 -45.17 11.64 10.48
CA PHE A 10 -43.73 11.35 10.42
C PHE A 10 -42.95 12.57 10.92
N PHE A 11 -42.37 12.49 12.13
CA PHE A 11 -41.39 13.47 12.59
C PHE A 11 -40.01 13.11 12.01
N LEU A 12 -39.60 13.86 10.99
CA LEU A 12 -38.26 13.83 10.41
C LEU A 12 -37.30 14.51 11.40
N GLN A 13 -36.54 13.70 12.14
CA GLN A 13 -35.57 14.18 13.12
C GLN A 13 -34.32 14.69 12.37
N PHE A 14 -34.31 15.99 12.06
CA PHE A 14 -33.12 16.67 11.56
C PHE A 14 -32.06 16.72 12.68
N LEU A 15 -30.97 15.96 12.51
CA LEU A 15 -29.73 16.15 13.26
C LEU A 15 -29.16 17.52 12.92
N LEU A 16 -29.41 18.50 13.81
CA LEU A 16 -28.74 19.79 13.81
C LEU A 16 -27.28 19.57 14.27
N LEU A 17 -26.39 19.31 13.32
CA LEU A 17 -24.96 19.53 13.52
C LEU A 17 -24.74 21.04 13.77
N PRO A 18 -24.01 21.44 14.81
CA PRO A 18 -23.68 22.85 14.99
C PRO A 18 -22.85 23.31 13.79
N LEU A 19 -23.32 24.34 13.09
CA LEU A 19 -22.51 25.11 12.16
C LEU A 19 -21.41 25.77 13.00
N VAL A 20 -20.26 25.11 13.13
CA VAL A 20 -19.03 25.83 13.45
C VAL A 20 -18.75 26.64 12.19
N PRO A 21 -18.77 27.99 12.23
CA PRO A 21 -18.26 28.75 11.11
C PRO A 21 -16.79 28.37 11.00
N ALA A 22 -16.46 27.54 10.02
CA ALA A 22 -15.11 27.43 9.52
C ALA A 22 -14.78 28.83 8.98
N LEU A 23 -14.28 29.71 9.84
CA LEU A 23 -13.58 30.90 9.39
C LEU A 23 -12.57 30.40 8.37
N PRO A 24 -12.66 30.81 7.09
CA PRO A 24 -11.62 30.49 6.14
C PRO A 24 -10.37 31.16 6.70
N ARG A 25 -9.54 30.36 7.38
CA ARG A 25 -8.15 30.72 7.59
C ARG A 25 -7.67 30.96 6.17
N PRO A 26 -7.18 32.16 5.82
CA PRO A 26 -6.67 32.39 4.48
C PRO A 26 -5.67 31.26 4.20
N MET A 27 -6.01 30.36 3.27
CA MET A 27 -5.07 29.36 2.80
C MET A 27 -3.93 30.16 2.21
N ASN A 28 -2.81 30.15 2.94
CA ASN A 28 -1.51 30.75 2.65
C ASN A 28 -1.45 31.75 1.49
N THR A 29 -1.11 32.98 1.85
CA THR A 29 -0.40 33.91 0.97
C THR A 29 0.71 33.17 0.21
N ARG A 30 0.68 33.29 -1.12
CA ARG A 30 1.55 32.63 -2.12
C ARG A 30 3.02 33.05 -2.02
N ASP A 31 3.70 32.63 -0.97
CA ASP A 31 5.18 32.69 -0.84
C ASP A 31 5.78 31.33 -0.45
N ASP A 32 5.02 30.23 -0.57
CA ASP A 32 5.52 28.90 -0.24
C ASP A 32 6.48 28.40 -1.33
N GLU A 33 7.74 28.18 -0.96
CA GLU A 33 8.74 27.44 -1.75
C GLU A 33 8.11 26.13 -2.25
N VAL A 34 8.10 25.94 -3.57
CA VAL A 34 7.58 24.72 -4.21
C VAL A 34 8.69 23.67 -4.21
N PHE A 35 8.43 22.53 -3.60
CA PHE A 35 9.37 21.41 -3.52
C PHE A 35 9.23 20.51 -4.73
N ALA A 36 10.31 20.33 -5.48
CA ALA A 36 10.36 19.46 -6.66
C ALA A 36 11.30 18.27 -6.44
N PRO A 37 10.89 17.24 -5.68
CA PRO A 37 11.75 16.09 -5.41
C PRO A 37 12.05 15.31 -6.69
N LYS A 38 13.28 14.79 -6.79
CA LYS A 38 13.65 13.84 -7.84
C LYS A 38 13.14 12.45 -7.51
N VAL A 39 13.15 12.09 -6.22
CA VAL A 39 12.68 10.80 -5.70
C VAL A 39 11.74 11.04 -4.53
N MET A 40 10.58 10.39 -4.56
CA MET A 40 9.63 10.32 -3.44
C MET A 40 9.55 8.87 -2.96
N ILE A 41 10.06 8.63 -1.76
CA ILE A 41 10.01 7.33 -1.08
C ILE A 41 8.70 7.26 -0.28
N ILE A 42 7.96 6.17 -0.42
CA ILE A 42 6.67 5.98 0.23
C ILE A 42 6.74 4.72 1.09
N SER A 43 6.41 4.88 2.38
CA SER A 43 6.27 3.80 3.36
C SER A 43 4.85 3.76 3.92
N MET A 44 4.42 2.64 4.48
CA MET A 44 3.05 2.51 4.99
C MET A 44 2.96 2.81 6.48
N TRP A 45 4.03 2.53 7.24
CA TRP A 45 4.06 2.70 8.69
C TRP A 45 5.48 3.00 9.23
N SER A 46 5.58 3.31 10.53
CA SER A 46 6.79 3.88 11.13
C SER A 46 8.04 3.00 11.02
N PRO A 47 8.01 1.68 11.25
CA PRO A 47 9.20 0.84 11.12
C PRO A 47 9.75 0.76 9.70
N GLU A 48 8.91 0.78 8.67
CA GLU A 48 9.37 0.89 7.28
C GLU A 48 10.04 2.24 7.01
N ALA A 49 9.45 3.32 7.52
CA ALA A 49 10.01 4.65 7.40
C ALA A 49 11.36 4.79 8.14
N ALA A 50 11.47 4.21 9.34
CA ALA A 50 12.65 4.32 10.19
C ALA A 50 13.93 3.85 9.48
N VAL A 51 13.85 2.73 8.74
CA VAL A 51 14.99 2.21 7.98
C VAL A 51 15.56 3.24 7.00
N TRP A 52 14.70 4.01 6.33
CA TRP A 52 15.14 5.07 5.42
C TRP A 52 15.82 6.22 6.15
N HIS A 53 15.24 6.68 7.26
CA HIS A 53 15.82 7.78 8.05
C HIS A 53 17.14 7.40 8.73
N GLU A 54 17.28 6.14 9.15
CA GLU A 54 18.49 5.64 9.80
C GLU A 54 19.61 5.31 8.82
N ARG A 55 19.30 4.74 7.65
CA ARG A 55 20.31 4.20 6.73
C ARG A 55 20.65 5.10 5.55
N LEU A 56 19.77 6.01 5.15
CA LEU A 56 20.07 6.93 4.04
C LEU A 56 21.29 7.83 4.34
N PRO A 57 21.49 8.36 5.55
CA PRO A 57 22.68 9.16 5.87
C PRO A 57 24.00 8.42 5.60
N ASP A 58 24.05 7.11 5.84
CA ASP A 58 25.24 6.27 5.60
C ASP A 58 25.63 6.20 4.10
N SER A 59 24.67 6.49 3.20
CA SER A 59 24.86 6.43 1.75
C SER A 59 25.39 7.73 1.13
N ASN A 60 25.66 8.77 1.94
CA ASN A 60 26.01 10.13 1.49
C ASN A 60 24.94 10.82 0.63
N LEU A 61 23.71 10.31 0.62
CA LEU A 61 22.57 10.92 -0.09
C LEU A 61 21.84 11.99 0.73
N GLY A 62 22.29 12.24 1.96
CA GLY A 62 21.74 13.26 2.86
C GLY A 62 20.84 12.69 3.95
N ASN A 63 20.32 13.58 4.79
CA ASN A 63 19.43 13.25 5.90
C ASN A 63 17.98 13.58 5.53
N LEU A 64 17.11 12.57 5.47
CA LEU A 64 15.68 12.76 5.14
C LEU A 64 14.92 13.62 6.15
N SER A 65 15.43 13.76 7.38
CA SER A 65 14.82 14.59 8.42
C SER A 65 15.24 16.06 8.36
N SER A 66 16.01 16.49 7.36
CA SER A 66 16.50 17.88 7.27
C SER A 66 15.39 18.91 7.02
N LYS A 67 14.38 18.57 6.20
CA LYS A 67 13.23 19.43 5.92
C LYS A 67 11.94 18.70 6.25
N ILE A 68 11.03 19.36 6.96
CA ILE A 68 9.71 18.82 7.32
C ILE A 68 8.64 19.70 6.65
N ILE A 69 7.83 19.09 5.81
CA ILE A 69 6.82 19.78 5.01
C ILE A 69 5.44 19.26 5.39
N HIS A 70 4.65 20.12 6.01
CA HIS A 70 3.26 19.82 6.31
C HIS A 70 2.37 20.13 5.10
N ALA A 71 1.50 19.20 4.74
CA ALA A 71 0.47 19.38 3.72
C ALA A 71 -0.92 19.06 4.31
N PRO A 72 -1.95 19.87 4.02
CA PRO A 72 -3.32 19.56 4.42
C PRO A 72 -3.79 18.22 3.83
N GLY A 73 -4.59 17.48 4.60
CA GLY A 73 -5.20 16.23 4.14
C GLY A 73 -4.32 14.98 4.27
N LEU A 74 -3.05 15.13 4.66
CA LEU A 74 -2.21 13.98 5.03
C LEU A 74 -2.77 13.27 6.28
N SER A 75 -2.37 12.01 6.45
CA SER A 75 -2.74 11.18 7.61
C SER A 75 -2.52 11.90 8.93
N MET A 76 -3.48 11.77 9.85
CA MET A 76 -3.36 12.34 11.20
C MET A 76 -2.20 11.70 12.00
N LEU A 77 -1.84 10.46 11.68
CA LEU A 77 -0.69 9.78 12.27
C LEU A 77 0.63 10.22 11.64
N PHE A 78 0.60 10.63 10.38
CA PHE A 78 1.76 10.99 9.57
C PHE A 78 1.52 12.32 8.81
N PRO A 79 1.46 13.47 9.52
CA PRO A 79 0.95 14.72 8.97
C PRO A 79 2.01 15.54 8.21
N CYS A 80 3.09 14.92 7.76
CA CYS A 80 4.16 15.58 7.04
C CYS A 80 4.88 14.64 6.06
N ALA A 81 5.45 15.26 5.02
CA ALA A 81 6.54 14.70 4.25
C ALA A 81 7.87 15.22 4.81
N THR A 82 8.93 14.44 4.64
CA THR A 82 10.28 14.78 5.09
C THR A 82 11.23 14.74 3.91
N CYS A 83 12.22 15.61 3.84
CA CYS A 83 13.14 15.66 2.71
C CYS A 83 14.58 15.93 3.13
N THR A 84 15.50 15.57 2.25
CA THR A 84 16.91 15.99 2.31
C THR A 84 17.05 17.50 2.25
N GLU A 85 18.20 18.00 2.70
CA GLU A 85 18.48 19.44 2.75
C GLU A 85 18.35 20.12 1.38
N ASP A 86 18.81 19.44 0.32
CA ASP A 86 18.67 19.89 -1.07
C ASP A 86 17.25 19.71 -1.64
N GLY A 87 16.34 19.06 -0.91
CA GLY A 87 14.99 18.72 -1.34
C GLY A 87 14.93 17.68 -2.46
N GLY A 88 16.05 17.04 -2.81
CA GLY A 88 16.13 16.11 -3.94
C GLY A 88 15.47 14.76 -3.66
N ILE A 89 15.51 14.29 -2.41
CA ILE A 89 14.88 13.05 -1.97
C ILE A 89 13.90 13.41 -0.86
N CYS A 90 12.65 13.03 -1.05
CA CYS A 90 11.61 13.15 -0.04
C CYS A 90 11.07 11.78 0.35
N HIS A 91 10.47 11.71 1.53
CA HIS A 91 9.86 10.55 2.13
C HIS A 91 8.51 10.92 2.73
N ILE A 92 7.53 10.02 2.60
CA ILE A 92 6.23 10.12 3.27
C ILE A 92 5.79 8.76 3.80
N THR A 93 5.12 8.78 4.95
CA THR A 93 4.37 7.62 5.46
C THR A 93 2.88 7.83 5.22
N ILE A 94 2.22 6.92 4.48
CA ILE A 94 0.83 7.13 4.01
C ILE A 94 -0.23 6.48 4.90
N GLY A 95 0.19 5.62 5.82
CA GLY A 95 -0.69 4.85 6.69
C GLY A 95 -1.12 3.53 6.07
N GLU A 96 -1.26 2.52 6.92
CA GLU A 96 -1.75 1.19 6.53
C GLU A 96 -3.22 1.23 6.15
N GLY A 97 -3.60 0.34 5.24
CA GLY A 97 -4.93 0.23 4.67
C GLY A 97 -5.10 1.07 3.41
N GLU A 98 -5.82 0.51 2.44
CA GLU A 98 -5.99 1.07 1.10
C GLU A 98 -6.62 2.46 1.14
N ILE A 99 -7.59 2.67 2.03
CA ILE A 99 -8.26 3.96 2.20
C ILE A 99 -7.32 5.05 2.72
N ASN A 100 -6.46 4.74 3.69
CA ASN A 100 -5.51 5.69 4.25
C ASN A 100 -4.41 6.01 3.24
N SER A 101 -3.90 4.97 2.57
CA SER A 101 -2.91 5.09 1.51
C SER A 101 -3.41 5.97 0.36
N ALA A 102 -4.62 5.70 -0.15
CA ALA A 102 -5.22 6.48 -1.23
C ALA A 102 -5.50 7.93 -0.81
N ALA A 103 -6.08 8.15 0.37
CA ALA A 103 -6.38 9.49 0.86
C ALA A 103 -5.11 10.34 1.04
N SER A 104 -4.09 9.78 1.68
CA SER A 104 -2.82 10.48 1.92
C SER A 104 -2.08 10.80 0.62
N LEU A 105 -2.04 9.87 -0.34
CA LEU A 105 -1.41 10.12 -1.65
C LEU A 105 -2.19 11.14 -2.46
N MET A 106 -3.53 11.10 -2.46
CA MET A 106 -4.33 12.13 -3.12
C MET A 106 -4.08 13.52 -2.52
N ALA A 107 -4.03 13.62 -1.19
CA ALA A 107 -3.71 14.87 -0.51
C ALA A 107 -2.30 15.38 -0.85
N LEU A 108 -1.31 14.48 -0.93
CA LEU A 108 0.05 14.82 -1.34
C LEU A 108 0.09 15.32 -2.79
N MET A 109 -0.49 14.57 -3.72
CA MET A 109 -0.47 14.84 -5.16
C MET A 109 -1.20 16.12 -5.55
N LEU A 110 -2.25 16.49 -4.81
CA LEU A 110 -3.02 17.71 -5.03
C LEU A 110 -2.46 18.92 -4.25
N SER A 111 -1.46 18.71 -3.39
CA SER A 111 -0.87 19.78 -2.60
C SER A 111 -0.11 20.75 -3.51
N PRO A 112 -0.37 22.07 -3.44
CA PRO A 112 0.36 23.06 -4.22
C PRO A 112 1.82 23.23 -3.78
N LYS A 113 2.22 22.59 -2.68
CA LYS A 113 3.58 22.65 -2.14
C LYS A 113 4.58 21.79 -2.89
N PHE A 114 4.11 20.85 -3.72
CA PHE A 114 4.97 19.90 -4.41
C PHE A 114 4.78 19.98 -5.93
N ASP A 115 5.88 19.83 -6.66
CA ASP A 115 5.88 19.63 -8.11
C ASP A 115 6.44 18.24 -8.43
N PHE A 116 5.55 17.33 -8.81
CA PHE A 116 5.89 15.93 -9.10
C PHE A 116 6.11 15.61 -10.58
N ARG A 117 6.12 16.62 -11.46
CA ARG A 117 6.19 16.40 -12.94
C ARG A 117 7.42 15.61 -13.39
N HIS A 118 8.50 15.66 -12.60
CA HIS A 118 9.76 14.97 -12.87
C HIS A 118 10.25 14.16 -11.66
N THR A 119 9.33 13.52 -10.94
CA THR A 119 9.61 12.72 -9.74
C THR A 119 9.46 11.23 -10.02
N TYR A 120 10.42 10.44 -9.53
CA TYR A 120 10.31 8.99 -9.42
C TYR A 120 9.70 8.60 -8.08
N PHE A 121 8.68 7.75 -8.09
CA PHE A 121 8.06 7.23 -6.88
C PHE A 121 8.61 5.85 -6.57
N LEU A 122 9.09 5.67 -5.34
CA LEU A 122 9.55 4.39 -4.80
C LEU A 122 8.64 3.99 -3.64
N VAL A 123 7.71 3.07 -3.92
CA VAL A 123 6.88 2.46 -2.89
C VAL A 123 7.66 1.30 -2.30
N ALA A 124 8.04 1.40 -1.03
CA ALA A 124 8.86 0.41 -0.34
C ALA A 124 8.18 0.00 0.96
N GLY A 125 7.89 -1.29 1.07
CA GLY A 125 7.29 -1.88 2.26
C GLY A 125 7.50 -3.39 2.32
N ILE A 126 7.12 -3.98 3.44
CA ILE A 126 7.14 -5.42 3.62
C ILE A 126 5.89 -6.05 3.01
N ALA A 127 6.02 -7.29 2.53
CA ALA A 127 4.91 -8.02 1.94
C ALA A 127 5.01 -9.52 2.24
N GLY A 128 3.88 -10.20 2.20
CA GLY A 128 3.83 -11.65 2.12
C GLY A 128 4.24 -12.15 0.73
N VAL A 129 4.81 -13.34 0.66
CA VAL A 129 5.17 -13.99 -0.60
C VAL A 129 4.62 -15.41 -0.66
N ASN A 130 4.16 -15.85 -1.82
CA ASN A 130 3.79 -17.24 -2.02
C ASN A 130 5.06 -18.12 -1.89
N PRO A 131 5.09 -19.08 -0.95
CA PRO A 131 6.28 -19.88 -0.69
C PRO A 131 6.67 -20.82 -1.85
N LYS A 132 5.80 -20.98 -2.86
CA LYS A 132 6.14 -21.69 -4.10
C LYS A 132 7.07 -20.86 -5.00
N TYR A 133 7.06 -19.54 -4.88
CA TYR A 133 7.74 -18.62 -5.80
C TYR A 133 8.81 -17.74 -5.13
N GLY A 134 8.81 -17.62 -3.81
CA GLY A 134 9.78 -16.78 -3.11
C GLY A 134 10.04 -17.25 -1.69
N THR A 135 10.94 -16.53 -1.02
CA THR A 135 11.45 -16.90 0.30
C THR A 135 11.55 -15.70 1.22
N LEU A 136 11.45 -15.94 2.53
CA LEU A 136 11.50 -14.90 3.55
C LEU A 136 12.83 -14.12 3.46
N GLY A 137 12.72 -12.79 3.51
CA GLY A 137 13.85 -11.86 3.38
C GLY A 137 14.20 -11.49 1.93
N SER A 138 13.52 -12.06 0.94
CA SER A 138 13.72 -11.68 -0.47
C SER A 138 13.17 -10.29 -0.77
N VAL A 139 13.78 -9.62 -1.74
CA VAL A 139 13.30 -8.33 -2.26
C VAL A 139 12.65 -8.57 -3.62
N ALA A 140 11.35 -8.31 -3.70
CA ALA A 140 10.59 -8.38 -4.94
C ALA A 140 10.48 -7.00 -5.59
N ILE A 141 10.74 -6.92 -6.90
CA ILE A 141 10.54 -5.70 -7.68
C ILE A 141 9.40 -5.96 -8.67
N ALA A 142 8.28 -5.25 -8.48
CA ALA A 142 7.05 -5.47 -9.20
C ALA A 142 7.02 -4.85 -10.59
N ARG A 143 6.37 -5.53 -11.54
CA ARG A 143 5.96 -4.97 -12.82
C ARG A 143 4.48 -4.59 -12.79
N TYR A 144 3.65 -5.38 -12.13
CA TYR A 144 2.24 -5.10 -11.95
C TYR A 144 1.92 -4.91 -10.47
N SER A 145 1.02 -3.95 -10.20
CA SER A 145 0.33 -3.83 -8.92
C SER A 145 -1.12 -4.24 -9.13
N VAL A 146 -1.56 -5.28 -8.42
CA VAL A 146 -2.86 -5.92 -8.60
C VAL A 146 -3.70 -5.73 -7.34
N GLN A 147 -4.86 -5.10 -7.48
CA GLN A 147 -5.88 -5.03 -6.45
C GLN A 147 -6.72 -6.31 -6.49
N VAL A 148 -6.71 -7.07 -5.39
CA VAL A 148 -7.41 -8.35 -5.28
C VAL A 148 -8.55 -8.34 -4.26
N ALA A 149 -8.73 -7.26 -3.49
CA ALA A 149 -9.74 -7.15 -2.44
C ALA A 149 -11.13 -6.79 -2.99
N LEU A 150 -11.21 -6.27 -4.21
CA LEU A 150 -12.48 -5.91 -4.87
C LEU A 150 -13.20 -7.16 -5.42
N GLN A 151 -13.88 -7.86 -4.52
CA GLN A 151 -14.66 -9.06 -4.82
C GLN A 151 -15.70 -9.33 -3.72
N TYR A 152 -16.61 -10.25 -3.97
CA TYR A 152 -17.46 -10.79 -2.91
C TYR A 152 -16.68 -11.82 -2.09
N GLU A 153 -17.00 -11.90 -0.81
CA GLU A 153 -16.49 -12.92 0.10
C GLU A 153 -17.66 -13.62 0.79
N ILE A 154 -17.67 -14.95 0.70
CA ILE A 154 -18.52 -15.80 1.52
C ILE A 154 -17.73 -16.19 2.77
N ASP A 155 -18.37 -16.02 3.93
CA ASP A 155 -17.85 -16.53 5.21
C ASP A 155 -17.47 -18.01 5.07
N ILE A 156 -16.24 -18.36 5.44
CA ILE A 156 -15.71 -19.71 5.26
C ILE A 156 -16.56 -20.81 5.94
N ARG A 157 -17.32 -20.46 6.98
CA ARG A 157 -18.23 -21.39 7.69
C ARG A 157 -19.49 -21.72 6.90
N SER A 158 -19.82 -20.87 5.93
CA SER A 158 -20.97 -21.00 5.03
C SER A 158 -20.53 -21.41 3.62
N LEU A 159 -19.25 -21.73 3.43
CA LEU A 159 -18.69 -22.08 2.13
C LEU A 159 -19.29 -23.42 1.64
N PRO A 160 -19.78 -23.49 0.39
CA PRO A 160 -20.16 -24.76 -0.21
C PRO A 160 -18.99 -25.78 -0.14
N PRO A 161 -19.23 -27.06 0.20
CA PRO A 161 -18.15 -28.03 0.40
C PRO A 161 -17.26 -28.29 -0.83
N ASP A 162 -17.78 -28.00 -2.03
CA ASP A 162 -17.12 -28.14 -3.32
C ASP A 162 -16.32 -26.90 -3.73
N TRP A 163 -16.42 -25.80 -2.98
CA TRP A 163 -15.75 -24.55 -3.33
C TRP A 163 -14.35 -24.45 -2.72
N PRO A 164 -13.33 -24.13 -3.53
CA PRO A 164 -11.95 -24.02 -3.06
C PRO A 164 -11.67 -22.73 -2.30
N THR A 165 -12.53 -21.71 -2.43
CA THR A 165 -12.42 -20.40 -1.77
C THR A 165 -13.77 -19.70 -1.72
N GLY A 166 -13.96 -18.84 -0.71
CA GLY A 166 -15.14 -17.97 -0.58
C GLY A 166 -15.07 -16.69 -1.39
N TYR A 167 -13.95 -16.42 -2.07
CA TYR A 167 -13.77 -15.23 -2.89
C TYR A 167 -14.38 -15.41 -4.28
N ILE A 168 -15.26 -14.48 -4.66
CA ILE A 168 -15.97 -14.49 -5.95
C ILE A 168 -15.83 -13.12 -6.61
N SER A 169 -15.27 -13.09 -7.82
CA SER A 169 -15.15 -11.87 -8.59
C SER A 169 -16.51 -11.23 -8.89
N TYR A 170 -16.56 -9.90 -8.98
CA TYR A 170 -17.82 -9.21 -9.24
C TYR A 170 -18.45 -9.60 -10.59
N GLY A 171 -19.77 -9.77 -10.55
CA GLY A 171 -20.57 -10.22 -11.69
C GLY A 171 -20.42 -11.71 -12.02
N ARG A 172 -19.95 -12.52 -11.06
CA ARG A 172 -19.80 -13.97 -11.18
C ARG A 172 -20.49 -14.71 -10.04
N ASP A 173 -20.81 -15.98 -10.31
CA ASP A 173 -21.52 -16.86 -9.38
C ASP A 173 -20.63 -17.99 -8.84
N GLN A 174 -19.40 -18.13 -9.35
CA GLN A 174 -18.46 -19.18 -8.93
C GLN A 174 -17.03 -18.63 -8.82
N PRO A 175 -16.20 -19.21 -7.92
CA PRO A 175 -14.78 -18.89 -7.84
C PRO A 175 -14.02 -19.14 -9.15
N TYR A 176 -12.90 -18.44 -9.33
CA TYR A 176 -11.99 -18.56 -10.48
C TYR A 176 -12.58 -18.22 -11.86
N GLN A 177 -13.82 -17.74 -11.93
CA GLN A 177 -14.34 -17.15 -13.15
C GLN A 177 -13.70 -15.77 -13.36
N GLN A 178 -13.26 -15.47 -14.59
CA GLN A 178 -12.69 -14.18 -14.93
C GLN A 178 -13.68 -13.05 -14.60
N PRO A 179 -13.29 -11.96 -13.91
CA PRO A 179 -14.21 -10.88 -13.53
C PRO A 179 -15.05 -10.37 -14.71
N PHE A 180 -16.35 -10.14 -14.48
CA PHE A 180 -17.24 -9.51 -15.47
C PHE A 180 -17.36 -8.01 -15.22
N ILE A 181 -17.39 -7.60 -13.96
CA ILE A 181 -17.48 -6.21 -13.53
C ILE A 181 -16.08 -5.77 -13.06
N THR A 182 -15.63 -4.63 -13.57
CA THR A 182 -14.35 -3.99 -13.21
C THR A 182 -14.55 -2.51 -12.96
N TYR A 183 -13.84 -1.96 -11.97
CA TYR A 183 -13.85 -0.56 -11.55
C TYR A 183 -12.69 0.26 -12.16
N GLY A 184 -11.74 -0.39 -12.84
CA GLY A 184 -10.60 0.26 -13.51
C GLY A 184 -9.41 0.50 -12.60
N THR A 185 -9.42 -0.07 -11.39
CA THR A 185 -8.36 0.02 -10.38
C THR A 185 -7.77 -1.34 -10.03
N GLU A 186 -8.14 -2.39 -10.78
CA GLU A 186 -7.73 -3.78 -10.53
C GLU A 186 -6.26 -4.03 -10.83
N VAL A 187 -5.72 -3.45 -11.90
CA VAL A 187 -4.36 -3.75 -12.37
C VAL A 187 -3.71 -2.48 -12.89
N PHE A 188 -2.52 -2.19 -12.36
CA PHE A 188 -1.65 -1.13 -12.86
C PHE A 188 -0.32 -1.72 -13.31
N GLU A 189 0.04 -1.52 -14.58
CA GLU A 189 1.40 -1.79 -15.06
C GLU A 189 2.32 -0.65 -14.65
N LEU A 190 3.39 -1.00 -13.96
CA LEU A 190 4.48 -0.12 -13.57
C LEU A 190 5.52 -0.04 -14.70
N ASN A 191 6.44 0.92 -14.59
CA ASN A 191 7.45 1.13 -15.61
C ASN A 191 8.45 -0.05 -15.68
N ALA A 192 8.30 -0.92 -16.69
CA ALA A 192 9.13 -2.10 -16.87
C ALA A 192 10.63 -1.79 -17.10
N GLN A 193 10.96 -0.66 -17.75
CA GLN A 193 12.38 -0.28 -17.94
C GLN A 193 13.01 0.15 -16.61
N LEU A 194 12.25 0.87 -15.78
CA LEU A 194 12.68 1.24 -14.44
C LEU A 194 12.81 0.01 -13.53
N GLN A 195 11.87 -0.94 -13.62
CA GLN A 195 11.95 -2.22 -12.94
C GLN A 195 13.25 -2.97 -13.30
N ASP A 196 13.58 -3.06 -14.59
CA ASP A 196 14.79 -3.71 -15.07
C ASP A 196 16.06 -3.03 -14.56
N ALA A 197 16.08 -1.70 -14.56
CA ALA A 197 17.20 -0.93 -14.03
C ALA A 197 17.35 -1.13 -12.51
N ALA A 198 16.25 -1.05 -11.76
CA ALA A 198 16.23 -1.28 -10.32
C ALA A 198 16.68 -2.71 -9.98
N TYR A 199 16.20 -3.72 -10.72
CA TYR A 199 16.61 -5.11 -10.56
C TYR A 199 18.10 -5.31 -10.78
N LYS A 200 18.67 -4.74 -11.84
CA LYS A 200 20.12 -4.84 -12.14
C LYS A 200 20.98 -4.21 -11.04
N LEU A 201 20.50 -3.16 -10.39
CA LEU A 201 21.19 -2.50 -9.28
C LEU A 201 21.04 -3.29 -7.98
N ALA A 202 19.79 -3.61 -7.61
CA ALA A 202 19.46 -4.31 -6.39
C ALA A 202 20.06 -5.72 -6.34
N SER A 203 20.15 -6.43 -7.46
CA SER A 203 20.74 -7.78 -7.52
C SER A 203 22.25 -7.82 -7.17
N LYS A 204 22.91 -6.66 -7.09
CA LYS A 204 24.31 -6.56 -6.65
C LYS A 204 24.43 -6.41 -5.13
N ALA A 205 23.33 -6.13 -4.44
CA ALA A 205 23.32 -5.97 -2.99
C ALA A 205 23.54 -7.32 -2.31
N GLN A 206 24.31 -7.31 -1.23
CA GLN A 206 24.43 -8.46 -0.34
C GLN A 206 23.29 -8.39 0.66
N LEU A 207 22.35 -9.34 0.58
CA LEU A 207 21.26 -9.45 1.53
C LEU A 207 21.76 -10.12 2.80
N GLU A 208 21.65 -9.43 3.92
CA GLU A 208 21.92 -10.02 5.23
C GLU A 208 20.86 -11.06 5.56
N ASP A 209 21.30 -12.16 6.13
CA ASP A 209 20.44 -13.24 6.56
C ASP A 209 20.62 -13.47 8.06
N ALA A 210 19.57 -13.99 8.70
CA ALA A 210 19.55 -14.19 10.14
C ALA A 210 19.05 -15.60 10.49
N ASN A 211 19.49 -16.11 11.66
CA ASN A 211 19.16 -17.45 12.11
C ASN A 211 17.64 -17.69 12.18
N GLY A 212 16.86 -16.71 12.65
CA GLY A 212 15.40 -16.82 12.76
C GLY A 212 14.71 -17.08 11.41
N PRO A 213 14.90 -16.22 10.39
CA PRO A 213 14.44 -16.49 9.02
C PRO A 213 14.94 -17.81 8.45
N GLU A 214 16.19 -18.19 8.69
CA GLU A 214 16.74 -19.46 8.21
C GLU A 214 16.01 -20.68 8.80
N GLU A 215 15.79 -20.69 10.11
CA GLU A 215 15.05 -21.73 10.82
C GLU A 215 13.61 -21.83 10.29
N TYR A 216 12.95 -20.71 10.06
CA TYR A 216 11.60 -20.69 9.50
C TYR A 216 11.57 -21.29 8.07
N ARG A 217 12.53 -20.92 7.21
CA ARG A 217 12.66 -21.47 5.85
C ARG A 217 12.93 -22.98 5.84
N ALA A 218 13.60 -23.51 6.86
CA ALA A 218 13.85 -24.94 6.99
C ALA A 218 12.56 -25.77 7.10
N LEU A 219 11.45 -25.19 7.56
CA LEU A 219 10.13 -25.85 7.62
C LEU A 219 9.62 -26.22 6.22
N TYR A 220 9.91 -25.39 5.21
CA TYR A 220 9.47 -25.60 3.83
C TYR A 220 10.22 -26.74 3.13
N ARG A 221 11.45 -27.07 3.56
CA ARG A 221 12.21 -28.22 3.00
C ARG A 221 11.45 -29.54 3.12
N ARG A 222 10.65 -29.69 4.17
CA ARG A 222 9.90 -30.90 4.47
C ARG A 222 8.59 -31.01 3.67
N MET A 223 8.15 -29.93 3.01
CA MET A 223 6.89 -29.88 2.28
C MET A 223 7.02 -30.28 0.79
N GLY A 224 8.22 -30.68 0.35
CA GLY A 224 8.48 -31.20 -1.00
C GLY A 224 8.93 -30.14 -2.01
N GLU A 225 9.22 -30.58 -3.24
CA GLU A 225 9.82 -29.76 -4.30
C GLU A 225 9.02 -28.50 -4.66
N THR A 226 7.69 -28.54 -4.51
CA THR A 226 6.81 -27.39 -4.77
C THR A 226 7.15 -26.16 -3.93
N TYR A 227 7.79 -26.34 -2.77
CA TYR A 227 8.18 -25.25 -1.84
C TYR A 227 9.69 -25.04 -1.78
N LYS A 228 10.43 -25.54 -2.78
CA LYS A 228 11.89 -25.40 -2.82
C LYS A 228 12.32 -23.95 -2.75
N SER A 229 11.63 -23.05 -3.45
CA SER A 229 11.88 -21.61 -3.45
C SER A 229 11.93 -21.04 -2.02
N ALA A 230 10.93 -21.33 -1.18
CA ALA A 230 10.85 -20.87 0.21
C ALA A 230 11.93 -21.42 1.15
N SER A 231 12.67 -22.45 0.73
CA SER A 231 13.77 -23.01 1.53
C SER A 231 15.15 -22.41 1.21
N GLN A 232 15.24 -21.58 0.17
CA GLN A 232 16.47 -20.95 -0.27
C GLN A 232 16.80 -19.69 0.54
N PRO A 233 18.09 -19.28 0.59
CA PRO A 233 18.49 -17.97 1.09
C PRO A 233 17.80 -16.81 0.34
N PRO A 234 17.70 -15.62 0.95
CA PRO A 234 17.03 -14.48 0.34
C PRO A 234 17.75 -14.03 -0.93
N SER A 235 16.98 -13.56 -1.90
CA SER A 235 17.51 -13.01 -3.16
C SER A 235 16.63 -11.90 -3.69
N VAL A 236 17.13 -11.16 -4.68
CA VAL A 236 16.33 -10.18 -5.41
C VAL A 236 15.62 -10.87 -6.56
N ILE A 237 14.29 -10.73 -6.62
CA ILE A 237 13.44 -11.36 -7.62
C ILE A 237 12.56 -10.33 -8.33
N LYS A 238 12.14 -10.66 -9.56
CA LYS A 238 11.03 -9.94 -10.21
C LYS A 238 9.75 -10.68 -9.90
N CYS A 239 8.84 -10.01 -9.23
CA CYS A 239 7.55 -10.58 -8.82
C CYS A 239 6.56 -9.44 -8.68
N ASP A 240 5.35 -9.65 -9.18
CA ASP A 240 4.27 -8.67 -9.07
C ASP A 240 3.76 -8.56 -7.64
N THR A 241 3.13 -7.43 -7.33
CA THR A 241 2.57 -7.16 -6.01
C THR A 241 1.05 -7.20 -6.08
N ALA A 242 0.45 -7.68 -5.00
CA ALA A 242 -0.99 -7.72 -4.86
C ALA A 242 -1.41 -7.03 -3.55
N THR A 243 -2.29 -6.03 -3.64
CA THR A 243 -2.79 -5.25 -2.49
C THR A 243 -4.10 -5.84 -1.96
N SER A 244 -4.27 -5.78 -0.64
CA SER A 244 -5.49 -6.08 0.10
C SER A 244 -5.38 -5.55 1.53
N ASP A 245 -6.51 -5.13 2.11
CA ASP A 245 -6.61 -4.83 3.55
C ASP A 245 -6.59 -6.09 4.44
N CYS A 246 -6.73 -7.28 3.84
CA CYS A 246 -6.64 -8.54 4.54
C CYS A 246 -5.21 -9.09 4.49
N GLY A 247 -4.57 -9.22 5.66
CA GLY A 247 -3.26 -9.85 5.78
C GLY A 247 -3.30 -11.31 5.29
N ARG A 248 -2.54 -11.61 4.24
CA ARG A 248 -2.43 -12.98 3.72
C ARG A 248 -1.54 -13.85 4.61
N THR A 249 -2.10 -14.93 5.16
CA THR A 249 -1.35 -15.94 5.91
C THR A 249 -1.68 -17.34 5.34
N GLY A 250 -0.67 -18.08 4.85
CA GLY A 250 -0.82 -19.51 4.50
C GLY A 250 -0.67 -19.93 3.03
N LEU A 251 -0.83 -21.24 2.82
CA LEU A 251 -0.39 -22.07 1.66
C LEU A 251 -1.20 -21.96 0.36
N ALA A 252 -2.30 -21.23 0.36
CA ALA A 252 -3.27 -21.23 -0.73
C ALA A 252 -3.38 -19.84 -1.37
N SER A 253 -2.36 -19.35 -2.07
CA SER A 253 -2.53 -18.16 -2.92
C SER A 253 -1.40 -17.98 -3.92
N THR A 254 -1.73 -17.99 -5.21
CA THR A 254 -0.92 -17.41 -6.28
C THR A 254 -0.78 -15.91 -6.07
N ALA A 255 0.46 -15.42 -6.22
CA ALA A 255 0.74 -14.04 -6.59
C ALA A 255 0.43 -13.88 -8.09
#